data_AF-A0AA88QN70-F1
#
_entry.id   AF-A0AA88QN70-F1
#
_cell.length_a   1.000
_cell.length_b   1.000
_cell.length_c   1.000
_cell.angle_alpha   90.00
_cell.angle_beta   90.00
_cell.angle_gamma   90.00
#
_symmetry.space_group_name_H-M   'P 1'
#
loop_
_entity.id
_entity.type
_entity.pdbx_description
1 polymer ?
#
loop_
_entity_poly.entity_id
_entity_poly.type
_entity_poly.pdbx_seq_one_letter_code
_entity_poly.pdbx_strand_id
1 'polypeptide(L)'
;MLDLREDEVMAANSVFEFHPLLARPGAIEKVLFAVKEMKPEILTVVEQESNHNGSVFLGQDKVMSEVYLGRQICNLVACEEVDRVERHETLAQ
;
A
#
# COMPACT_ATOMS: atom_id res chain seq x y z
N MET A 1 -18.10 -10.30 -10.04
CA MET A 1 -19.04 -10.07 -8.93
C MET A 1 -18.69 -11.05 -7.84
N LEU A 2 -18.70 -10.64 -6.57
CA LEU A 2 -18.37 -11.52 -5.45
C LEU A 2 -19.57 -12.45 -5.16
N ASP A 3 -19.31 -13.74 -4.97
CA ASP A 3 -20.32 -14.74 -4.60
C ASP A 3 -20.45 -14.78 -3.08
N LEU A 4 -21.36 -13.98 -2.53
CA LEU A 4 -21.59 -13.89 -1.09
C LEU A 4 -22.67 -14.89 -0.68
N ARG A 5 -22.32 -15.78 0.25
CA ARG A 5 -23.25 -16.75 0.82
C ARG A 5 -23.55 -16.40 2.28
N GLU A 6 -24.81 -16.54 2.67
CA GLU A 6 -25.26 -16.15 4.01
C GLU A 6 -24.78 -17.09 5.12
N ASP A 7 -24.34 -18.30 4.77
CA ASP A 7 -23.85 -19.33 5.69
C ASP A 7 -22.32 -19.32 5.89
N GLU A 8 -21.60 -18.44 5.20
CA GLU A 8 -20.14 -18.34 5.28
C GLU A 8 -19.71 -17.09 6.06
N VAL A 9 -18.65 -17.22 6.86
CA VAL A 9 -17.99 -16.08 7.50
C VAL A 9 -17.10 -15.39 6.48
N MET A 10 -17.32 -14.10 6.28
CA MET A 10 -16.53 -13.30 5.34
C MET A 10 -15.40 -12.57 6.05
N ALA A 11 -14.19 -12.71 5.54
CA ALA A 11 -13.05 -11.89 5.90
C ALA A 11 -12.62 -11.06 4.68
N ALA A 12 -12.40 -9.77 4.89
CA ALA A 12 -11.86 -8.87 3.87
C ALA A 12 -10.39 -8.55 4.21
N ASN A 13 -9.51 -8.71 3.23
CA ASN A 13 -8.11 -8.32 3.36
C ASN A 13 -7.75 -7.34 2.25
N SER A 14 -7.22 -6.18 2.63
CA SER A 14 -6.78 -5.12 1.74
C SER A 14 -5.31 -4.83 2.00
N VAL A 15 -4.48 -4.90 0.96
CA VAL A 15 -3.03 -4.70 1.07
C VAL A 15 -2.60 -3.71 -0.01
N PHE A 16 -2.32 -2.47 0.38
CA PHE A 16 -1.93 -1.37 -0.49
C PHE A 16 -2.98 -1.03 -1.58
N GLU A 17 -4.27 -1.07 -1.24
CA GLU A 17 -5.37 -0.86 -2.20
C GLU A 17 -6.20 0.40 -1.94
N PHE A 18 -6.10 1.03 -0.76
CA PHE A 18 -6.90 2.22 -0.43
C PHE A 18 -6.23 3.53 -0.82
N HIS A 19 -4.90 3.63 -0.77
CA HIS A 19 -4.20 4.85 -1.13
C HIS A 19 -4.46 5.35 -2.57
N PRO A 20 -4.68 4.51 -3.61
CA PRO A 20 -5.00 5.00 -4.95
C PRO A 20 -6.41 5.64 -5.02
N LEU A 21 -7.33 5.24 -4.13
CA LEU A 21 -8.69 5.78 -4.09
C LEU A 21 -8.70 7.26 -3.70
N LEU A 22 -7.67 7.74 -3.00
CA LEU A 22 -7.53 9.14 -2.62
C LEU A 22 -7.33 10.08 -3.83
N ALA A 23 -6.98 9.55 -5.01
CA ALA A 23 -6.87 10.32 -6.24
C ALA A 23 -8.23 10.84 -6.76
N ARG A 24 -9.34 10.26 -6.30
CA ARG A 24 -10.70 10.64 -6.71
C ARG A 24 -11.53 10.94 -5.46
N PRO A 25 -11.94 12.21 -5.24
CA PRO A 25 -12.77 12.56 -4.10
C PRO A 25 -14.01 11.67 -3.97
N GLY A 26 -14.25 11.11 -2.78
CA GLY A 26 -15.40 10.25 -2.52
C GLY A 26 -15.23 8.77 -2.91
N ALA A 27 -14.11 8.37 -3.53
CA ALA A 27 -13.94 7.00 -3.99
C ALA A 27 -13.65 6.02 -2.84
N ILE A 28 -12.84 6.43 -1.85
CA ILE A 28 -12.54 5.60 -0.69
C ILE A 28 -13.77 5.34 0.16
N GLU A 29 -14.62 6.35 0.35
CA GLU A 29 -15.87 6.25 1.09
C GLU A 29 -16.84 5.28 0.41
N LYS A 30 -16.95 5.33 -0.93
CA LYS A 30 -17.78 4.38 -1.69
C LYS A 30 -17.30 2.94 -1.54
N VAL A 31 -15.99 2.70 -1.60
CA VAL A 31 -15.43 1.36 -1.43
C VAL A 31 -15.65 0.86 0.01
N LEU A 32 -15.39 1.69 1.02
CA LEU A 32 -15.63 1.33 2.42
C LEU A 32 -17.12 1.07 2.71
N PHE A 33 -18.03 1.82 2.08
CA PHE A 33 -19.46 1.56 2.18
C PHE A 33 -19.83 0.20 1.57
N ALA A 34 -19.32 -0.12 0.38
CA ALA A 34 -19.51 -1.42 -0.24
C ALA A 34 -18.96 -2.56 0.64
N VAL A 35 -17.75 -2.40 1.19
CA VAL A 35 -17.16 -3.38 2.12
C VAL A 35 -18.05 -3.58 3.34
N LYS A 36 -18.60 -2.51 3.90
CA LYS A 36 -19.54 -2.58 5.02
C LYS A 36 -20.84 -3.31 4.68
N GLU A 37 -21.40 -3.09 3.49
CA GLU A 37 -22.61 -3.79 3.03
C GLU A 37 -22.41 -5.31 2.90
N MET A 38 -21.18 -5.73 2.61
CA MET A 38 -20.83 -7.15 2.56
C MET A 38 -20.68 -7.80 3.95
N LYS A 39 -20.73 -7.01 5.04
CA LYS A 39 -20.69 -7.46 6.44
C LYS A 39 -19.55 -8.46 6.75
N PRO A 40 -18.28 -8.11 6.48
CA PRO A 40 -17.16 -8.92 6.94
C PRO A 40 -17.14 -9.03 8.46
N GLU A 41 -16.79 -10.20 8.98
CA GLU A 41 -16.47 -10.41 10.39
C GLU A 41 -15.15 -9.71 10.75
N ILE A 42 -14.19 -9.69 9.82
CA ILE A 42 -12.91 -9.00 9.97
C ILE A 42 -12.53 -8.30 8.68
N LEU A 43 -12.05 -7.06 8.80
CA LEU A 43 -11.38 -6.31 7.74
C LEU A 43 -9.94 -6.03 8.15
N THR A 44 -8.96 -6.59 7.44
CA THR A 44 -7.54 -6.28 7.61
C THR A 44 -7.09 -5.29 6.54
N VAL A 45 -6.29 -4.31 6.94
CA VAL A 45 -5.78 -3.26 6.05
C VAL A 45 -4.28 -3.10 6.29
N VAL A 46 -3.49 -3.15 5.23
CA VAL A 46 -2.06 -2.86 5.22
C VAL A 46 -1.81 -1.71 4.25
N GLU A 47 -1.21 -0.62 4.73
CA GLU A 47 -0.91 0.58 3.93
C GLU A 47 0.47 1.13 4.27
N GLN A 48 1.04 1.97 3.40
CA GLN A 48 2.32 2.62 3.67
C GLN A 48 2.18 3.70 4.76
N GLU A 49 3.08 3.70 5.75
CA GLU A 49 3.11 4.71 6.81
C GLU A 49 3.87 5.96 6.35
N SER A 50 3.24 6.77 5.49
CA SER A 50 3.84 8.00 4.95
C SER A 50 2.77 8.99 4.49
N ASN A 51 3.07 10.29 4.52
CA ASN A 51 2.20 11.32 3.94
C ASN A 51 2.77 11.84 2.62
N HIS A 52 2.44 11.15 1.53
CA HIS A 52 2.81 11.55 0.16
C HIS A 52 1.78 12.45 -0.54
N ASN A 53 0.74 12.91 0.18
CA ASN A 53 -0.38 13.69 -0.38
C ASN A 53 -0.39 15.16 0.06
N GLY A 54 0.72 15.66 0.62
CA GLY A 54 0.85 17.06 1.03
C GLY A 54 0.73 18.04 -0.13
N SER A 55 0.15 19.22 0.12
CA SER A 55 -0.03 20.30 -0.87
C SER A 55 1.26 21.06 -1.21
N VAL A 56 2.37 20.75 -0.53
CA VAL A 56 3.66 21.44 -0.67
C VAL A 56 4.56 20.63 -1.58
N PHE A 57 4.57 21.02 -2.85
CA PHE A 57 5.41 20.45 -3.90
C PHE A 57 6.72 21.26 -4.01
N LEU A 58 7.75 20.92 -3.22
CA LEU A 58 9.11 21.28 -3.60
C LEU A 58 9.55 20.25 -4.65
N GLY A 59 9.61 20.64 -5.92
CA GLY A 59 9.76 19.74 -7.08
C GLY A 59 11.01 18.83 -7.12
N GLN A 60 11.91 18.94 -6.15
CA GLN A 60 13.04 18.03 -5.95
C GLN A 60 12.63 16.75 -5.23
N ASP A 61 11.65 16.80 -4.32
CA ASP A 61 11.32 15.66 -3.45
C ASP A 61 10.69 14.49 -4.20
N LYS A 62 9.96 14.76 -5.30
CA LYS A 62 9.34 13.72 -6.14
C LYS A 62 10.37 12.98 -7.00
N VAL A 63 11.23 13.73 -7.69
CA VAL A 63 12.29 13.13 -8.52
C VAL A 63 13.24 12.37 -7.61
N MET A 64 13.59 12.93 -6.45
CA MET A 64 14.46 12.25 -5.51
C MET A 64 13.78 11.03 -4.88
N SER A 65 12.51 11.07 -4.48
CA SER A 65 11.84 9.91 -3.89
C SER A 65 11.65 8.77 -4.88
N GLU A 66 11.25 9.04 -6.13
CA GLU A 66 11.15 8.03 -7.19
C GLU A 66 12.53 7.48 -7.58
N VAL A 67 13.56 8.33 -7.65
CA VAL A 67 14.94 7.90 -7.95
C VAL A 67 15.55 7.10 -6.81
N TYR A 68 15.38 7.52 -5.55
CA TYR A 68 15.89 6.80 -4.39
C TYR A 68 15.18 5.46 -4.22
N LEU A 69 13.85 5.44 -4.26
CA LEU A 69 13.09 4.21 -4.14
C LEU A 69 13.37 3.25 -5.30
N GLY A 70 13.36 3.77 -6.54
CA GLY A 70 13.72 2.98 -7.72
C GLY A 70 15.14 2.42 -7.64
N ARG A 71 16.09 3.19 -7.12
CA ARG A 71 17.48 2.73 -6.93
C ARG A 71 17.58 1.64 -5.86
N GLN A 72 16.87 1.77 -4.74
CA GLN A 72 16.86 0.75 -3.70
C GLN A 72 16.20 -0.55 -4.18
N ILE A 73 15.08 -0.45 -4.91
CA ILE A 73 14.42 -1.61 -5.54
C ILE A 73 15.37 -2.28 -6.54
N CYS A 74 16.00 -1.51 -7.44
CA CYS A 74 16.96 -2.06 -8.39
C CYS A 74 18.14 -2.73 -7.69
N ASN A 75 18.67 -2.16 -6.61
CA ASN A 75 19.76 -2.80 -5.88
C ASN A 75 19.32 -4.10 -5.20
N LEU A 76 18.11 -4.14 -4.64
CA LEU A 76 17.54 -5.35 -4.04
C LEU A 76 17.31 -6.47 -5.06
N VAL A 77 16.81 -6.13 -6.26
CA VAL A 77 16.38 -7.11 -7.28
C VAL A 77 17.50 -7.54 -8.23
N ALA A 78 18.40 -6.62 -8.61
CA ALA A 78 19.35 -6.83 -9.70
C ALA A 78 20.81 -6.99 -9.27
N CYS A 79 21.15 -6.65 -8.02
CA CYS A 79 22.52 -6.81 -7.50
C CYS A 79 22.61 -8.05 -6.60
N GLU A 80 23.72 -8.77 -6.71
CA GLU A 80 23.97 -10.01 -5.97
C GLU A 80 25.20 -9.89 -5.08
N GLU A 81 25.28 -10.73 -4.05
CA GLU A 81 26.43 -10.84 -3.16
C GLU A 81 26.95 -9.47 -2.67
N VAL A 82 28.22 -9.16 -2.90
CA VAL A 82 28.88 -7.94 -2.44
C VAL A 82 28.42 -6.67 -3.18
N ASP A 83 27.78 -6.83 -4.34
CA ASP A 83 27.24 -5.70 -5.13
C ASP A 83 25.85 -5.27 -4.61
N ARG A 84 25.18 -6.12 -3.83
CA ARG A 84 23.94 -5.78 -3.14
C ARG A 84 24.22 -5.09 -1.81
N VAL A 85 24.01 -3.78 -1.80
CA VAL A 85 24.25 -2.89 -0.66
C VAL A 85 22.99 -2.67 0.20
N GLU A 86 21.80 -2.77 -0.38
CA GLU A 86 20.53 -2.65 0.35
C GLU A 86 20.23 -3.96 1.08
N ARG A 87 20.49 -3.98 2.39
CA ARG A 87 20.32 -5.14 3.29
C ARG A 87 19.68 -4.68 4.60
N HIS A 88 18.38 -4.37 4.54
CA HIS A 88 17.63 -4.01 5.74
C HIS A 88 17.39 -5.25 6.61
N GLU A 89 17.65 -5.12 7.91
CA GLU A 89 17.44 -6.18 8.91
C GLU A 89 16.39 -5.76 9.92
N THR A 90 15.77 -6.75 10.58
CA THR A 90 14.79 -6.48 11.63
C THR A 90 15.47 -6.09 12.93
N LEU A 91 14.78 -5.33 13.79
CA LEU A 91 15.32 -4.85 15.07
C LEU A 91 15.71 -5.99 16.06
N ALA A 92 15.18 -7.19 15.85
CA ALA A 92 15.40 -8.35 16.72
C ALA A 92 16.59 -9.24 16.31
N GLN A 93 17.28 -8.92 15.22
CA GLN A 93 18.55 -9.55 14.84
C GLN A 93 19.72 -8.94 15.61
#